data_AF-A0A1I7ZP81-F1
#
_entry.id   AF-A0A1I7ZP81-F1
#
_cell.length_a   1.000
_cell.length_b   1.000
_cell.length_c   1.000
_cell.angle_alpha   90.00
_cell.angle_beta   90.00
_cell.angle_gamma   90.00
#
_symmetry.space_group_name_H-M   'P 1'
#
loop_
_entity.id
_entity.type
_entity.pdbx_description
1 polymer ?
#
loop_
_entity_poly.entity_id
_entity_poly.type
_entity_poly.pdbx_seq_one_letter_code
_entity_poly.pdbx_strand_id
1 'polypeptide(L)' 'MEHVYEKILNAVDSVDTPGAPISGNLVPLQIPTNIEDHLELYCNDQKLDPEMDLRTVKHFAWKQAGDLVLHYKPISVR' A
#
# COMPACT_ATOMS: atom_id res chain seq x y z
N MET A 1 2.27 1.86 -4.80
CA MET A 1 2.06 2.10 -3.35
C MET A 1 0.74 2.80 -3.06
N GLU A 2 0.29 3.68 -3.96
CA GLU A 2 -0.98 4.44 -3.87
C GLU A 2 -2.20 3.56 -3.53
N HIS A 3 -2.47 2.50 -4.31
CA HIS A 3 -3.63 1.63 -4.03
C HIS A 3 -3.59 0.90 -2.68
N VAL A 4 -2.40 0.60 -2.14
CA VAL A 4 -2.24 -0.02 -0.81
C VAL A 4 -2.60 1.00 0.27
N TYR A 5 -2.11 2.23 0.12
CA TYR A 5 -2.40 3.32 1.03
C TYR A 5 -3.91 3.66 1.07
N GLU A 6 -4.53 3.81 -0.09
CA GLU A 6 -5.96 4.10 -0.23
C GLU A 6 -6.87 3.03 0.39
N LYS A 7 -6.60 1.75 0.12
CA LYS A 7 -7.50 0.66 0.48
C LYS A 7 -7.27 0.10 1.88
N ILE A 8 -6.08 0.25 2.45
CA ILE A 8 -5.69 -0.48 3.65
C ILE A 8 -5.36 0.45 4.81
N LEU A 9 -4.65 1.56 4.58
CA LEU A 9 -4.31 2.51 5.65
C LEU A 9 -5.43 3.51 5.91
N ASN A 10 -6.06 4.04 4.85
CA ASN A 10 -7.17 4.98 4.99
C ASN A 10 -8.50 4.31 5.42
N ALA A 11 -8.67 3.01 5.16
CA ALA A 11 -9.84 2.27 5.61
C ALA A 11 -9.86 2.05 7.14
N VAL A 12 -8.69 2.07 7.80
CA VAL A 12 -8.60 1.91 9.26
C VAL A 12 -9.15 3.14 10.00
N ASP A 13 -9.11 4.33 9.39
CA ASP A 13 -9.72 5.54 9.95
C ASP A 13 -11.25 5.59 9.74
N SER A 14 -11.80 4.70 8.90
CA SER A 14 -13.23 4.70 8.51
C SER A 14 -14.11 3.71 9.31
N VAL A 15 -13.60 3.09 10.38
CA VAL A 15 -14.40 2.16 11.21
C VAL A 15 -14.65 2.74 12.59
N ASP A 16 -15.71 3.56 12.70
CA ASP A 16 -16.75 3.37 13.72
C ASP A 16 -17.98 4.25 13.42
N THR A 17 -18.83 3.86 12.48
CA THR A 17 -20.25 4.26 12.51
C THR A 17 -21.12 3.20 11.84
N PRO A 18 -21.83 2.34 12.62
CA PRO A 18 -22.71 1.34 12.05
C PRO A 18 -24.00 2.01 11.57
N GLY A 19 -24.16 2.15 10.24
CA GLY A 19 -25.44 2.50 9.63
C GLY A 19 -25.46 3.66 8.62
N ALA A 20 -24.32 4.22 8.21
CA ALA A 20 -24.33 5.23 7.16
C ALA A 20 -24.48 4.58 5.77
N PRO A 21 -25.34 5.13 4.87
CA PRO A 21 -25.43 4.65 3.51
C PRO A 21 -24.06 4.80 2.85
N ILE A 22 -23.66 3.79 2.08
CA ILE A 22 -22.46 3.79 1.21
C ILE A 22 -22.70 4.82 0.10
N SER A 23 -22.71 6.10 0.46
CA SER A 23 -22.66 7.20 -0.48
C SER A 23 -21.20 7.36 -0.83
N GLY A 24 -20.88 7.19 -2.12
CA GLY A 24 -19.55 7.37 -2.71
C GLY A 24 -19.05 8.81 -2.62
N ASN A 25 -18.91 9.32 -1.39
CA ASN A 25 -18.12 10.49 -1.08
C ASN A 25 -16.65 10.06 -1.08
N LEU A 26 -16.14 9.82 -2.28
CA LEU A 26 -14.72 9.94 -2.55
C LEU A 26 -14.40 11.43 -2.36
N VAL A 27 -14.19 11.85 -1.11
CA VAL A 27 -13.29 13.00 -0.88
C VAL A 27 -12.07 12.71 -1.75
N PRO A 28 -11.67 13.62 -2.67
CA PRO A 28 -10.44 13.41 -3.44
C PRO A 28 -9.36 13.21 -2.39
N LEU A 29 -8.95 11.96 -2.20
CA LEU A 29 -7.92 11.62 -1.25
C LEU A 29 -6.73 12.38 -1.78
N GLN A 30 -6.29 13.42 -1.07
CA GLN A 30 -5.00 14.02 -1.35
C GLN A 30 -3.99 12.94 -0.96
N ILE A 31 -3.78 12.01 -1.89
CA ILE A 31 -2.77 10.98 -1.80
C ILE A 31 -1.48 11.76 -1.54
N PRO A 32 -0.86 11.60 -0.37
CA PRO A 32 0.37 12.30 -0.08
C PRO A 32 1.34 11.96 -1.20
N THR A 33 1.99 12.95 -1.82
CA THR A 33 2.98 12.67 -2.87
C THR A 33 4.20 11.91 -2.35
N ASN A 34 4.33 11.75 -1.03
CA ASN A 34 5.43 11.04 -0.37
C ASN A 34 4.90 9.84 0.44
N ILE A 35 4.10 8.96 -0.18
CA ILE A 35 3.62 7.73 0.49
C ILE A 35 4.79 6.84 0.94
N GLU A 36 5.87 6.85 0.18
CA GLU A 36 7.11 6.14 0.44
C GLU A 36 7.76 6.51 1.78
N ASP A 37 7.46 7.71 2.32
CA ASP A 37 7.90 8.14 3.65
C ASP A 37 7.04 7.56 4.78
N HIS A 38 5.87 6.99 4.45
CA HIS A 38 4.92 6.41 5.38
C HIS A 38 4.75 4.89 5.23
N LEU A 39 5.21 4.31 4.12
CA LEU A 39 4.97 2.91 3.77
C LEU A 39 6.16 2.27 3.08
N GLU A 40 6.63 1.16 3.65
CA GLU A 40 7.64 0.30 3.03
C GLU A 40 6.97 -0.94 2.43
N LEU A 41 7.47 -1.37 1.26
CA LEU A 41 7.10 -2.64 0.64
C LEU A 41 8.27 -3.61 0.65
N TYR A 42 7.94 -4.89 0.78
CA TYR A 42 8.89 -5.99 0.83
C TYR A 42 8.44 -7.14 -0.07
N CYS A 43 9.41 -7.80 -0.70
CA CYS A 43 9.23 -9.05 -1.43
C CYS A 43 10.31 -10.02 -0.98
N ASN A 44 9.93 -11.21 -0.49
CA ASN A 44 10.87 -12.21 0.03
C ASN A 44 11.89 -11.61 1.03
N ASP A 45 11.39 -10.86 2.02
CA ASP A 45 12.17 -10.15 3.04
C ASP A 45 13.12 -9.05 2.53
N GLN A 46 13.12 -8.77 1.23
CA GLN A 46 13.87 -7.68 0.63
C GLN A 46 13.01 -6.41 0.52
N LYS A 47 13.51 -5.29 1.08
CA LYS A 47 12.88 -3.97 0.90
C LYS A 47 12.92 -3.58 -0.58
N LEU A 48 11.78 -3.14 -1.09
CA LEU A 48 11.62 -2.68 -2.46
C LEU A 48 11.87 -1.18 -2.58
N ASP A 49 12.41 -0.77 -3.72
CA ASP A 49 12.56 0.63 -4.08
C ASP A 49 11.19 1.18 -4.53
N PRO A 50 10.74 2.35 -4.01
CA PRO A 50 9.48 2.97 -4.42
C PRO A 50 9.38 3.27 -5.92
N GLU A 51 10.50 3.50 -6.60
CA GLU A 51 10.53 3.77 -8.04
C GLU A 51 10.48 2.47 -8.89
N MET A 52 10.57 1.29 -8.26
CA MET A 52 10.63 0.02 -8.97
C MET A 52 9.23 -0.46 -9.39
N ASP A 53 9.06 -0.74 -10.68
CA ASP A 53 7.82 -1.30 -11.19
C ASP A 53 7.60 -2.78 -10.78
N LEU A 54 6.34 -3.22 -10.75
CA LEU A 54 6.00 -4.59 -10.36
C LEU A 54 6.56 -5.66 -11.29
N ARG A 55 6.85 -5.32 -12.56
CA ARG A 55 7.47 -6.24 -13.51
C ARG A 55 8.90 -6.55 -13.08
N THR A 56 9.65 -5.53 -12.70
CA THR A 56 11.02 -5.62 -12.21
C THR A 56 11.05 -6.37 -10.89
N VAL A 57 10.17 -6.04 -9.95
CA VAL A 57 10.04 -6.81 -8.69
C VAL A 57 9.76 -8.28 -8.97
N LYS A 58 8.84 -8.60 -9.89
CA LYS A 58 8.53 -9.99 -10.27
C LYS A 58 9.72 -10.71 -10.90
N HIS A 59 10.51 -10.02 -11.70
CA HIS A 59 11.64 -10.65 -12.40
C HIS A 59 12.88 -10.82 -11.51
N PHE A 60 13.16 -9.84 -10.64
CA PHE A 60 14.40 -9.78 -9.87
C PHE A 60 14.26 -10.22 -8.41
N ALA A 61 13.15 -9.88 -7.74
CA ALA A 61 12.95 -10.18 -6.32
C ALA A 61 12.11 -11.45 -6.09
N TRP A 62 11.12 -11.72 -6.94
CA TRP A 62 10.25 -12.89 -6.83
C TRP A 62 10.87 -14.13 -7.49
N LYS A 63 11.44 -15.02 -6.68
CA LYS A 63 12.20 -16.20 -7.16
C LYS A 63 11.42 -17.52 -7.12
N GLN A 64 10.13 -17.47 -6.86
CA GLN A 64 9.29 -18.65 -6.72
C GLN A 64 8.16 -18.67 -7.76
N ALA A 65 7.60 -19.85 -8.00
CA ALA A 65 6.44 -20.00 -8.88
C ALA A 65 5.18 -19.40 -8.23
N GLY A 66 4.22 -19.00 -9.07
CA GLY A 66 2.93 -18.47 -8.64
C GLY A 66 2.84 -16.94 -8.68
N ASP A 67 1.85 -16.43 -7.95
CA ASP A 67 1.51 -15.01 -7.95
C ASP A 67 2.48 -14.20 -7.09
N LEU A 68 2.80 -12.98 -7.54
CA LEU A 68 3.69 -12.08 -6.82
C LEU A 68 3.04 -11.66 -5.49
N VAL A 69 3.71 -11.95 -4.38
CA VAL A 69 3.27 -11.54 -3.04
C VAL A 69 4.16 -10.43 -2.49
N LEU A 70 3.54 -9.34 -2.06
CA LEU A 70 4.20 -8.20 -1.42
C LEU A 70 3.72 -8.05 0.01
N HIS A 71 4.65 -7.78 0.92
CA HIS A 71 4.35 -7.41 2.30
C HIS A 71 4.53 -5.90 2.46
N TYR A 72 3.69 -5.26 3.26
CA TYR A 72 3.78 -3.84 3.54
C TYR A 72 4.00 -3.59 5.02
N LYS A 73 4.72 -2.53 5.36
CA LYS A 73 4.96 -2.10 6.74
C LYS A 73 4.82 -0.57 6.84
N PRO A 74 3.99 -0.05 7.76
CA PRO A 74 3.93 1.39 8.02
C PRO A 74 5.24 1.89 8.64
N ILE A 75 5.74 3.02 8.16
CA ILE A 75 6.85 3.75 8.77
C ILE A 75 6.27 4.61 9.89
N SER A 76 6.60 4.26 11.14
CA SER A 76 6.30 5.13 12.27
C SER A 76 7.43 6.16 12.40
N VAL A 77 7.19 7.38 11.93
CA VAL A 77 8.06 8.52 12.24
C VAL A 77 7.81 8.88 13.71
N ARG A 78 8.87 8.83 14.53
CA ARG A 78 8.81 9.11 15.97
C ARG A 78 9.25 10.53 16.28
#